data_AF-A0A100JWU0-F1
#
_entry.id   AF-A0A100JWU0-F1
#
_cell.length_a   1.000
_cell.length_b   1.000
_cell.length_c   1.000
_cell.angle_alpha   90.00
_cell.angle_beta   90.00
_cell.angle_gamma   90.00
#
_symmetry.space_group_name_H-M   'P 1'
#
loop_
_entity.id
_entity.type
_entity.pdbx_description
1 polymer ?
#
loop_
_entity_poly.entity_id
_entity_poly.type
_entity_poly.pdbx_seq_one_letter_code
_entity_poly.pdbx_strand_id
1 'polypeptide(L)'
;MGGDVWTHTGPYQRDLAAGFRQAQKDELARDNHGFEGQSVEELWRDPEWQEYIFTGGTSTVLDFPLMIEAADTDDGPFMRPLTDDEVRAWAPHGRPTYEEWDAALDSEQLDFPGRAQGNCTVLYRDGRPAQIGYWGVTAD
;
A
#
# COMPACT_ATOMS: atom_id res chain seq x y z
N MET A 1 -18.76 4.95 -10.68
CA MET A 1 -17.41 5.51 -10.87
C MET A 1 -16.86 5.55 -9.47
N GLY A 2 -15.95 4.61 -9.18
CA GLY A 2 -15.47 4.32 -7.85
C GLY A 2 -14.21 3.49 -7.97
N GLY A 3 -13.29 3.73 -7.05
CA GLY A 3 -11.94 3.21 -7.15
C GLY A 3 -11.83 1.69 -7.20
N ASP A 4 -10.81 1.25 -7.91
CA ASP A 4 -10.40 -0.13 -8.06
C ASP A 4 -9.59 -0.57 -6.83
N VAL A 5 -9.90 -1.78 -6.36
CA VAL A 5 -9.14 -2.45 -5.30
C VAL A 5 -7.89 -3.10 -5.90
N TRP A 6 -6.78 -3.01 -5.19
CA TRP A 6 -5.52 -3.60 -5.65
C TRP A 6 -4.70 -4.15 -4.48
N THR A 7 -3.83 -5.11 -4.77
CA THR A 7 -2.91 -5.72 -3.81
C THR A 7 -1.50 -5.81 -4.40
N HIS A 8 -0.49 -5.75 -3.54
CA HIS A 8 0.92 -5.85 -3.92
C HIS A 8 1.74 -6.43 -2.77
N THR A 9 2.91 -7.00 -3.07
CA THR A 9 3.86 -7.42 -2.04
C THR A 9 5.27 -6.91 -2.33
N GLY A 10 5.98 -6.50 -1.29
CA GLY A 10 7.39 -6.12 -1.37
C GLY A 10 8.26 -6.87 -0.36
N PRO A 11 9.60 -6.80 -0.49
CA PRO A 11 10.51 -7.38 0.49
C PRO A 11 10.37 -6.70 1.85
N TYR A 12 10.51 -7.47 2.94
CA TYR A 12 10.47 -6.90 4.28
C TYR A 12 11.64 -5.93 4.52
N GLN A 13 11.31 -4.77 5.07
CA GLN A 13 12.25 -3.84 5.67
C GLN A 13 11.80 -3.50 7.09
N ARG A 14 12.76 -3.33 8.01
CA ARG A 14 12.46 -2.98 9.39
C ARG A 14 11.78 -1.61 9.52
N ASP A 15 12.15 -0.68 8.65
CA ASP A 15 11.47 0.59 8.46
C ASP A 15 10.44 0.40 7.32
N LEU A 16 9.16 0.35 7.68
CA LEU A 16 8.08 0.12 6.71
C LEU A 16 7.95 1.29 5.73
N ALA A 17 8.21 2.53 6.17
CA ALA A 17 8.19 3.69 5.28
C ALA A 17 9.34 3.61 4.26
N ALA A 18 10.51 3.08 4.65
CA ALA A 18 11.57 2.77 3.70
C ALA A 18 11.20 1.61 2.75
N GLY A 19 10.51 0.59 3.25
CA GLY A 19 9.93 -0.50 2.46
C GLY A 19 8.98 0.02 1.38
N PHE A 20 8.05 0.89 1.76
CA PHE A 20 7.08 1.50 0.86
C PHE A 20 7.76 2.40 -0.19
N ARG A 21 8.68 3.28 0.22
CA ARG A 21 9.46 4.10 -0.73
C ARG A 21 10.25 3.26 -1.73
N GLN A 22 10.76 2.10 -1.32
CA GLN A 22 11.43 1.18 -2.23
C GLN A 22 10.44 0.55 -3.22
N ALA A 23 9.28 0.08 -2.74
CA ALA A 23 8.24 -0.47 -3.61
C ALA A 23 7.77 0.55 -4.67
N GLN A 24 7.61 1.83 -4.29
CA GLN A 24 7.27 2.89 -5.26
C GLN A 24 8.37 3.09 -6.31
N LYS A 25 9.65 3.06 -5.91
CA LYS A 25 10.77 3.16 -6.87
C LYS A 25 10.82 1.97 -7.81
N ASP A 26 10.57 0.76 -7.29
CA ASP A 26 10.58 -0.47 -8.07
C ASP A 26 9.41 -0.47 -9.07
N GLU A 27 8.23 -0.01 -8.66
CA GLU A 27 7.08 0.12 -9.54
C GLU A 27 7.31 1.20 -10.60
N LEU A 28 7.81 2.37 -10.22
CA LEU A 28 8.12 3.44 -11.17
C LEU A 28 9.22 3.05 -12.18
N ALA A 29 10.17 2.22 -11.76
CA ALA A 29 11.19 1.67 -12.66
C ALA A 29 10.62 0.62 -13.63
N ARG A 30 9.49 -0.01 -13.28
CA ARG A 30 8.78 -0.99 -14.11
C ARG A 30 7.87 -0.30 -15.12
N ASP A 31 7.07 0.66 -14.65
CA ASP A 31 6.18 1.49 -15.47
C ASP A 31 6.14 2.91 -14.90
N ASN A 32 6.62 3.87 -15.68
CA ASN A 32 6.60 5.28 -15.29
C ASN A 32 5.34 6.01 -15.77
N HIS A 33 4.41 5.31 -16.42
CA HIS A 33 3.18 5.86 -16.98
C HIS A 33 3.39 7.06 -17.92
N GLY A 34 4.58 7.16 -18.54
CA GLY A 34 4.97 8.28 -19.41
C GLY A 34 5.62 9.47 -18.72
N PHE A 35 5.80 9.43 -17.39
CA PHE A 35 6.43 10.49 -16.59
C PHE A 35 7.93 10.22 -16.41
N GLU A 36 8.74 10.50 -17.45
CA GLU A 36 10.18 10.19 -17.45
C GLU A 36 11.00 11.07 -16.50
N GLY A 37 11.96 10.45 -15.80
CA GLY A 37 13.03 11.15 -15.10
C GLY A 37 12.65 11.81 -13.77
N GLN A 38 11.42 11.64 -13.30
CA GLN A 38 10.95 12.13 -12.01
C GLN A 38 11.07 11.04 -10.93
N SER A 39 11.47 11.42 -9.73
CA SER A 39 11.28 10.62 -8.53
C SER A 39 9.82 10.70 -8.05
N VAL A 40 9.39 9.74 -7.22
CA VAL A 40 8.04 9.74 -6.62
C VAL A 40 7.72 11.06 -5.91
N GLU A 41 8.69 11.64 -5.21
CA GLU A 41 8.53 12.92 -4.53
C GLU A 41 8.38 14.10 -5.51
N GLU A 42 8.97 14.02 -6.70
CA GLU A 42 8.80 15.03 -7.76
C GLU A 42 7.46 14.86 -8.47
N LEU A 43 7.03 13.62 -8.73
CA LEU A 43 5.72 13.30 -9.29
C LEU A 43 4.60 13.87 -8.42
N TRP A 44 4.65 13.68 -7.10
CA TRP A 44 3.61 14.22 -6.22
C TRP A 44 3.61 15.75 -6.09
N ARG A 45 4.61 16.46 -6.65
CA ARG A 45 4.59 17.93 -6.83
C ARG A 45 4.08 18.36 -8.21
N ASP A 46 3.93 17.42 -9.13
CA ASP A 46 3.47 17.65 -10.50
C ASP A 46 1.93 17.60 -10.57
N PRO A 47 1.26 18.69 -10.98
CA PRO A 47 -0.20 18.70 -11.14
C PRO A 47 -0.71 17.68 -12.16
N GLU A 48 0.05 17.36 -13.22
CA GLU A 48 -0.37 16.39 -14.23
C GLU A 48 -0.38 14.97 -13.65
N TRP A 49 0.60 14.65 -12.81
CA TRP A 49 0.62 13.40 -12.06
C TRP A 49 -0.56 13.32 -11.07
N GLN A 50 -0.80 14.39 -10.31
CA GLN A 50 -1.93 14.44 -9.37
C GLN A 50 -3.26 14.24 -10.10
N GLU A 51 -3.48 14.92 -11.23
CA GLU A 51 -4.68 14.74 -12.06
C GLU A 51 -4.79 13.31 -12.58
N TYR A 52 -3.70 12.71 -13.06
CA TYR A 52 -3.66 11.32 -13.51
C TYR A 52 -4.07 10.34 -12.41
N ILE A 53 -3.51 10.49 -11.21
CA ILE A 53 -3.86 9.64 -10.05
C ILE A 53 -5.31 9.83 -9.62
N PHE A 54 -5.81 11.07 -9.57
CA PHE A 54 -7.17 11.36 -9.11
C PHE A 54 -8.27 11.02 -10.12
N THR A 55 -7.92 10.74 -11.39
CA THR A 55 -8.88 10.45 -12.45
C THR A 55 -8.91 8.99 -12.89
N GLY A 56 -7.83 8.23 -12.66
CA GLY A 56 -7.81 6.79 -12.93
C GLY A 56 -6.92 5.96 -12.03
N GLY A 57 -5.96 6.58 -11.33
CA GLY A 57 -4.98 5.85 -10.53
C GLY A 57 -4.10 4.91 -11.36
N THR A 58 -3.24 4.19 -10.67
CA THR A 58 -2.36 3.16 -11.24
C THR A 58 -2.74 1.76 -10.76
N SER A 59 -3.59 1.65 -9.73
CA SER A 59 -3.84 0.39 -9.01
C SER A 59 -2.55 -0.18 -8.40
N THR A 60 -1.67 0.70 -7.93
CA THR A 60 -0.39 0.33 -7.31
C THR A 60 -0.04 1.23 -6.13
N VAL A 61 1.12 0.95 -5.51
CA VAL A 61 1.74 1.80 -4.47
C VAL A 61 2.04 3.24 -4.92
N LEU A 62 2.02 3.54 -6.23
CA LEU A 62 2.23 4.89 -6.77
C LEU A 62 1.06 5.84 -6.48
N ASP A 63 -0.13 5.31 -6.17
CA ASP A 63 -1.34 6.10 -5.90
C ASP A 63 -1.31 6.84 -4.56
N PHE A 64 -0.25 6.65 -3.75
CA PHE A 64 -0.13 7.24 -2.43
C PHE A 64 1.22 7.96 -2.30
N PRO A 65 1.27 9.24 -1.87
CA PRO A 65 2.50 10.02 -1.73
C PRO A 65 3.39 9.55 -0.58
N LEU A 66 2.77 9.04 0.49
CA LEU A 66 3.43 8.85 1.77
C LEU A 66 2.81 7.73 2.58
N MET A 67 3.59 7.28 3.57
CA MET A 67 3.10 6.42 4.65
C MET A 67 2.84 7.26 5.90
N ILE A 68 1.67 7.10 6.51
CA ILE A 68 1.31 7.71 7.80
C ILE A 68 1.53 6.73 8.95
N GLU A 69 1.43 7.20 10.19
CA GLU A 69 1.47 6.35 11.37
C GLU A 69 0.20 5.50 11.51
N ALA A 70 0.32 4.34 12.16
CA ALA A 70 -0.76 3.35 12.24
C ALA A 70 -2.05 3.86 12.88
N ALA A 71 -1.94 4.79 13.83
CA ALA A 71 -3.05 5.36 14.58
C ALA A 71 -3.55 6.69 14.00
N ASP A 72 -2.88 7.22 12.97
CA ASP A 72 -3.24 8.49 12.36
C ASP A 72 -4.33 8.30 11.30
N THR A 73 -5.09 9.36 11.08
CA THR A 73 -6.04 9.52 9.98
C THR A 73 -5.70 10.81 9.25
N ASP A 74 -5.64 10.77 7.92
CA ASP A 74 -5.31 11.94 7.10
C ASP A 74 -6.41 12.22 6.06
N ASP A 75 -6.53 13.49 5.67
CA ASP A 75 -7.42 13.97 4.61
C ASP A 75 -6.63 13.97 3.29
N GLY A 76 -6.35 12.77 2.75
CA GLY A 76 -5.67 12.64 1.47
C GLY A 76 -5.24 11.22 1.16
N PRO A 77 -4.51 11.02 0.04
CA PRO A 77 -3.99 9.71 -0.27
C PRO A 77 -2.87 9.33 0.69
N PHE A 78 -2.93 8.13 1.26
CA PHE A 78 -1.90 7.61 2.16
C PHE A 78 -1.83 6.09 2.15
N MET A 79 -0.66 5.58 2.53
CA MET A 79 -0.47 4.20 2.95
C MET A 79 -0.38 4.14 4.48
N ARG A 80 -1.11 3.24 5.15
CA ARG A 80 -1.11 3.12 6.61
C ARG A 80 -0.72 1.71 7.06
N PRO A 81 0.27 1.55 7.95
CA PRO A 81 0.53 0.25 8.55
C PRO A 81 -0.61 -0.12 9.51
N LEU A 82 -1.07 -1.36 9.46
CA LEU A 82 -1.99 -1.87 10.47
C LEU A 82 -1.32 -1.92 11.84
N THR A 83 -2.09 -1.67 12.88
CA THR A 83 -1.69 -1.91 14.27
C THR A 83 -1.64 -3.41 14.58
N ASP A 84 -0.90 -3.78 15.63
CA ASP A 84 -0.84 -5.17 16.12
C ASP A 84 -2.24 -5.73 16.45
N ASP A 85 -3.14 -4.89 16.97
CA ASP A 85 -4.51 -5.30 17.32
C ASP A 85 -5.37 -5.54 16.08
N GLU A 86 -5.27 -4.68 15.07
CA GLU A 86 -5.91 -4.90 13.77
C GLU A 86 -5.41 -6.18 13.10
N VAL A 87 -4.10 -6.46 13.16
CA VAL A 87 -3.54 -7.72 12.65
C VAL A 87 -4.07 -8.92 13.43
N ARG A 88 -4.15 -8.84 14.76
CA ARG A 88 -4.63 -9.93 15.60
C ARG A 88 -6.12 -10.22 15.46
N ALA A 89 -6.91 -9.27 14.96
CA ALA A 89 -8.33 -9.45 14.71
C ALA A 89 -8.61 -10.55 13.66
N TRP A 90 -7.75 -10.67 12.64
CA TRP A 90 -7.89 -11.67 11.57
C TRP A 90 -6.77 -12.72 11.56
N ALA A 91 -5.60 -12.42 12.13
CA ALA A 91 -4.51 -13.36 12.34
C ALA A 91 -4.15 -13.45 13.84
N PRO A 92 -4.82 -14.28 14.66
CA PRO A 92 -4.71 -14.26 16.12
C PRO A 92 -3.29 -14.41 16.70
N HIS A 93 -2.37 -15.08 15.98
CA HIS A 93 -0.96 -15.19 16.39
C HIS A 93 -0.13 -13.92 16.14
N GLY A 94 -0.68 -12.92 15.42
CA GLY A 94 -0.04 -11.63 15.13
C GLY A 94 1.14 -11.72 14.17
N ARG A 95 1.23 -12.80 13.39
CA ARG A 95 2.33 -13.07 12.46
C ARG A 95 1.80 -13.71 11.17
N PRO A 96 0.93 -13.00 10.43
CA PRO A 96 0.24 -13.58 9.29
C PRO A 96 1.23 -14.05 8.22
N THR A 97 0.95 -15.17 7.57
CA THR A 97 1.64 -15.56 6.33
C THR A 97 1.03 -14.86 5.12
N TYR A 98 1.69 -14.99 3.97
CA TYR A 98 1.11 -14.50 2.71
C TYR A 98 -0.24 -15.17 2.43
N GLU A 99 -0.34 -16.48 2.61
CA GLU A 99 -1.55 -17.25 2.36
C GLU A 99 -2.70 -16.85 3.29
N GLU A 100 -2.41 -16.54 4.55
CA GLU A 100 -3.42 -16.05 5.51
C GLU A 100 -3.91 -14.65 5.14
N TRP A 101 -3.02 -13.77 4.70
CA TRP A 101 -3.36 -12.42 4.25
C TRP A 101 -4.20 -12.43 2.97
N ASP A 102 -3.81 -13.22 1.98
CA ASP A 102 -4.53 -13.41 0.72
C ASP A 102 -5.93 -13.98 0.96
N ALA A 103 -6.03 -15.03 1.79
CA ALA A 103 -7.31 -15.60 2.19
C ALA A 103 -8.18 -14.63 3.00
N ALA A 104 -7.58 -13.78 3.84
CA ALA A 104 -8.33 -12.79 4.63
C ALA A 104 -8.94 -11.69 3.75
N LEU A 105 -8.22 -11.24 2.71
CA LEU A 105 -8.74 -10.33 1.69
C LEU A 105 -9.86 -10.98 0.89
N ASP A 106 -9.65 -12.21 0.40
CA ASP A 106 -10.63 -12.95 -0.40
C ASP A 106 -11.93 -13.27 0.36
N SER A 107 -11.82 -13.46 1.69
CA SER A 107 -12.95 -13.78 2.56
C SER A 107 -13.56 -12.56 3.27
N GLU A 108 -13.13 -11.35 2.94
CA GLU A 108 -13.60 -10.09 3.55
C GLU A 108 -13.39 -10.03 5.08
N GLN A 109 -12.43 -10.79 5.62
CA GLN A 109 -11.95 -10.63 7.00
C GLN A 109 -11.00 -9.44 7.13
N LEU A 110 -10.34 -9.09 6.01
CA LEU A 110 -9.53 -7.90 5.87
C LEU A 110 -10.20 -6.96 4.88
N ASP A 111 -10.72 -5.84 5.37
CA ASP A 111 -11.38 -4.87 4.52
C ASP A 111 -10.37 -4.05 3.70
N PHE A 112 -10.80 -3.66 2.50
CA PHE A 112 -10.16 -2.58 1.76
C PHE A 112 -10.50 -1.24 2.44
N PRO A 113 -9.53 -0.31 2.55
CA PRO A 113 -9.77 1.00 3.17
C PRO A 113 -10.62 1.91 2.26
N GLY A 114 -10.81 3.16 2.66
CA GLY A 114 -11.55 4.14 1.86
C GLY A 114 -10.87 4.48 0.53
N ARG A 115 -11.57 5.22 -0.32
CA ARG A 115 -11.04 5.75 -1.59
C ARG A 115 -9.75 6.54 -1.35
N ALA A 116 -8.77 6.34 -2.23
CA ALA A 116 -7.42 6.89 -2.10
C ALA A 116 -6.68 6.47 -0.82
N GLN A 117 -7.10 5.41 -0.13
CA GLN A 117 -6.39 4.91 1.05
C GLN A 117 -5.77 3.55 0.75
N GLY A 118 -4.65 3.29 1.40
CA GLY A 118 -3.96 2.01 1.39
C GLY A 118 -3.62 1.58 2.80
N ASN A 119 -3.60 0.27 3.02
CA ASN A 119 -3.09 -0.36 4.23
C ASN A 119 -1.88 -1.25 3.89
N CYS A 120 -1.01 -1.47 4.87
CA CYS A 120 0.04 -2.47 4.76
C CYS A 120 0.26 -3.25 6.06
N THR A 121 0.80 -4.47 5.93
CA THR A 121 1.18 -5.29 7.08
C THR A 121 2.40 -6.15 6.79
N VAL A 122 3.11 -6.57 7.84
CA VAL A 122 4.27 -7.47 7.73
C VAL A 122 3.79 -8.91 7.60
N LEU A 123 4.28 -9.59 6.57
CA LEU A 123 4.00 -10.99 6.30
C LEU A 123 5.20 -11.86 6.69
N TYR A 124 4.92 -12.99 7.33
CA TYR A 124 5.90 -13.87 7.92
C TYR A 124 6.03 -15.17 7.14
N ARG A 125 7.25 -15.69 7.08
CA ARG A 125 7.57 -17.04 6.63
C ARG A 125 8.45 -17.72 7.67
N ASP A 126 8.08 -18.93 8.09
CA ASP A 126 8.78 -19.68 9.14
C ASP A 126 8.98 -18.87 10.43
N GLY A 127 7.97 -18.06 10.80
CA GLY A 127 7.99 -17.22 11.99
C GLY A 127 8.92 -16.00 11.92
N ARG A 128 9.50 -15.69 10.75
CA ARG A 128 10.35 -14.52 10.51
C ARG A 128 9.68 -13.54 9.55
N PRO A 129 9.83 -12.22 9.75
CA PRO A 129 9.40 -11.23 8.76
C PRO A 129 10.05 -11.50 7.41
N ALA A 130 9.25 -11.57 6.36
CA ALA A 130 9.71 -11.93 5.01
C ALA A 130 9.27 -10.90 3.96
N GLN A 131 8.03 -10.44 4.04
CA GLN A 131 7.45 -9.51 3.07
C GLN A 131 6.63 -8.43 3.77
N ILE A 132 6.25 -7.40 3.00
CA ILE A 132 5.20 -6.46 3.34
C ILE A 132 4.08 -6.69 2.32
N GLY A 133 2.86 -6.91 2.80
CA GLY A 133 1.65 -6.88 1.98
C GLY A 133 1.08 -5.48 1.95
N TYR A 134 0.72 -5.00 0.78
CA TYR A 134 0.07 -3.71 0.54
C TYR A 134 -1.26 -3.95 -0.15
N TRP A 135 -2.29 -3.22 0.24
CA TRP A 135 -3.58 -3.22 -0.46
C TRP A 135 -4.25 -1.87 -0.31
N GLY A 136 -5.10 -1.50 -1.25
CA GLY A 136 -5.74 -0.20 -1.20
C GLY A 136 -6.81 -0.03 -2.26
N VAL A 137 -7.32 1.20 -2.33
CA VAL A 137 -8.34 1.62 -3.29
C VAL A 137 -7.82 2.84 -4.03
N THR A 138 -7.92 2.83 -5.35
CA THR A 138 -7.54 3.98 -6.19
C THR A 138 -8.41 5.21 -5.88
N ALA A 139 -7.98 6.36 -6.41
CA ALA A 139 -8.58 7.64 -6.09
C ALA A 139 -9.67 8.09 -7.08
N ASP A 140 -10.12 7.27 -8.03
CA ASP A 140 -11.13 7.58 -9.05
C ASP A 140 -12.57 7.18 -8.68
#